data_AF-A0A3S5BQ64-F1
#
_entry.id   AF-A0A3S5BQ64-F1
#
_cell.length_a   1.000
_cell.length_b   1.000
_cell.length_c   1.000
_cell.angle_alpha   90.00
_cell.angle_beta   90.00
_cell.angle_gamma   90.00
#
_symmetry.space_group_name_H-M   'P 1'
#
loop_
_entity.id
_entity.type
_entity.pdbx_description
1 polymer ?
#
loop_
_entity_poly.entity_id
_entity_poly.type
_entity_poly.pdbx_seq_one_letter_code
_entity_poly.pdbx_strand_id
1 'polypeptide(L)'
;MVLRLAVLTEAADYDAIETSGNVPRPRFNRGALLNVGFLEAIRSQIALAELGSSGWDKTVRSADYLALHDVDLLPADPQLNYSWPLITPNDGEAGHGGWGSPLHLIPHYLHPRYHFYRHYLGGVLLITTDQFIQVNGMSDRFWGWGREDDELRLRILKANLKVIHS
;
A
#
# COMPACT_ATOMS: atom_id res chain seq x y z
N MET A 1 -18.17 1.18 -1.25
CA MET A 1 -16.74 1.37 -0.98
C MET A 1 -16.26 0.18 -0.17
N VAL A 2 -15.46 -0.71 -0.77
CA VAL A 2 -14.99 -1.94 -0.12
C VAL A 2 -13.49 -1.83 0.10
N LEU A 3 -13.07 -1.68 1.37
CA LEU A 3 -11.67 -1.86 1.75
C LEU A 3 -11.31 -3.33 1.55
N ARG A 4 -10.31 -3.62 0.71
CA ARG A 4 -9.69 -4.95 0.68
C ARG A 4 -8.25 -4.80 1.11
N LEU A 5 -7.98 -5.25 2.32
CA LEU A 5 -6.68 -5.23 2.95
C LEU A 5 -5.82 -6.32 2.29
N ALA A 6 -4.80 -5.93 1.54
CA ALA A 6 -3.73 -6.84 1.14
C ALA A 6 -2.81 -7.02 2.36
N VAL A 7 -3.24 -7.80 3.35
CA VAL A 7 -2.33 -8.26 4.42
C VAL A 7 -1.51 -9.40 3.85
N LEU A 8 -0.21 -9.19 3.70
CA LEU A 8 0.72 -10.31 3.59
C LEU A 8 1.72 -10.19 4.73
N THR A 9 1.83 -11.29 5.48
CA THR A 9 2.57 -11.42 6.72
C THR A 9 4.05 -11.09 6.52
N GLU A 10 4.61 -10.19 7.32
CA GLU A 10 6.01 -10.32 7.72
C GLU A 10 6.13 -11.58 8.57
N ALA A 11 6.76 -12.59 8.02
CA ALA A 11 7.56 -13.50 8.79
C ALA A 11 8.95 -13.51 8.16
N ALA A 12 9.68 -12.41 8.33
CA ALA A 12 11.03 -12.28 7.84
C ALA A 12 11.84 -11.23 8.62
N ASP A 13 11.88 -11.37 9.94
CA ASP A 13 13.15 -11.14 10.63
C ASP A 13 14.13 -12.22 10.10
N TYR A 14 14.89 -11.89 9.06
CA TYR A 14 16.01 -12.70 8.58
C TYR A 14 17.33 -11.97 8.78
N ASP A 15 17.56 -11.48 10.00
CA ASP A 15 18.91 -11.17 10.48
C ASP A 15 19.62 -12.39 11.09
N ALA A 16 19.06 -13.60 10.95
CA ALA A 16 19.75 -14.84 11.32
C ALA A 16 20.12 -15.66 10.07
N ILE A 17 21.34 -15.43 9.58
CA ILE A 17 22.10 -16.47 8.88
C ILE A 17 22.46 -17.51 9.94
N GLU A 18 21.63 -18.54 10.11
CA GLU A 18 22.06 -19.84 10.61
C GLU A 18 20.96 -20.88 10.37
N THR A 19 21.06 -21.60 9.25
CA THR A 19 20.51 -22.95 9.17
C THR A 19 21.60 -23.88 8.65
N SER A 20 21.88 -24.92 9.42
CA SER A 20 22.75 -26.04 9.07
C SER A 20 22.44 -26.57 7.66
N GLY A 21 23.28 -26.22 6.68
CA GLY A 21 23.13 -26.61 5.28
C GLY A 21 23.34 -25.40 4.36
N ASN A 22 24.41 -25.44 3.59
CA ASN A 22 25.02 -24.35 2.81
C ASN A 22 24.17 -23.75 1.64
N VAL A 23 22.85 -23.62 1.78
CA VAL A 23 21.98 -22.98 0.78
C VAL A 23 21.44 -21.65 1.36
N PRO A 24 21.91 -20.50 0.85
CA PRO A 24 21.35 -19.21 1.25
C PRO A 24 19.85 -19.16 0.92
N ARG A 25 19.01 -18.88 1.92
CA ARG A 25 17.60 -18.59 1.67
C ARG A 25 17.48 -17.24 0.96
N PRO A 26 16.57 -17.08 -0.01
CA PRO A 26 16.32 -15.78 -0.60
C PRO A 26 15.82 -14.82 0.50
N ARG A 27 16.30 -13.57 0.46
CA ARG A 27 15.82 -12.52 1.37
C ARG A 27 14.34 -12.24 1.09
N PHE A 28 13.65 -11.64 2.06
CA PHE A 28 12.28 -11.19 1.88
C PHE A 28 12.19 -10.05 0.86
N ASN A 29 11.10 -10.00 0.09
CA ASN A 29 10.85 -8.94 -0.90
C ASN A 29 9.44 -8.39 -0.69
N ARG A 30 9.35 -7.35 0.14
CA ARG A 30 8.11 -6.70 0.52
C ARG A 30 7.35 -6.15 -0.69
N GLY A 31 8.04 -5.41 -1.55
CA GLY A 31 7.46 -4.81 -2.76
C GLY A 31 6.87 -5.86 -3.72
N ALA A 32 7.59 -6.96 -3.95
CA ALA A 32 7.07 -8.05 -4.78
C ALA A 32 5.83 -8.71 -4.17
N LEU A 33 5.80 -8.93 -2.86
CA LEU A 33 4.63 -9.52 -2.19
C LEU A 33 3.41 -8.59 -2.25
N LEU A 34 3.58 -7.29 -2.00
CA LEU A 34 2.50 -6.31 -2.12
C LEU A 34 1.95 -6.24 -3.56
N ASN A 35 2.83 -6.34 -4.57
CA ASN A 35 2.41 -6.48 -5.97
C ASN A 35 1.59 -7.76 -6.22
N VAL A 36 1.98 -8.90 -5.65
CA VAL A 36 1.21 -10.14 -5.75
C VAL A 36 -0.15 -10.00 -5.07
N GLY A 37 -0.19 -9.42 -3.87
CA GLY A 37 -1.44 -9.15 -3.14
C GLY A 37 -2.39 -8.28 -3.95
N PHE A 38 -1.87 -7.25 -4.62
CA PHE A 38 -2.63 -6.46 -5.58
C PHE A 38 -3.23 -7.32 -6.70
N LEU A 39 -2.41 -8.09 -7.43
CA LEU A 39 -2.88 -8.91 -8.55
C LEU A 39 -3.94 -9.93 -8.14
N GLU A 40 -3.76 -10.59 -7.00
CA GLU A 40 -4.72 -11.58 -6.48
C GLU A 40 -6.02 -10.92 -6.01
N ALA A 41 -5.95 -9.70 -5.45
CA ALA A 41 -7.14 -8.91 -5.12
C ALA A 41 -7.95 -8.53 -6.36
N ILE A 42 -7.29 -8.20 -7.48
CA ILE A 42 -7.95 -7.93 -8.77
C ILE A 42 -8.57 -9.21 -9.35
N ARG A 43 -7.79 -10.30 -9.41
CA ARG A 43 -8.23 -11.61 -9.95
C ARG A 43 -9.45 -12.14 -9.21
N SER A 44 -9.44 -12.09 -7.88
CA SER A 44 -10.56 -12.56 -7.05
C SER A 44 -11.84 -11.79 -7.37
N GLN A 45 -11.76 -10.50 -7.68
CA GLN A 45 -12.93 -9.68 -7.99
C GLN A 45 -13.49 -9.95 -9.38
N ILE A 46 -12.61 -10.16 -10.37
CA ILE A 46 -13.02 -10.59 -11.71
C ILE A 46 -13.73 -11.94 -11.62
N ALA A 47 -13.13 -12.92 -10.91
CA ALA A 47 -13.73 -14.23 -10.72
C ALA A 47 -15.11 -14.16 -10.05
N LEU A 48 -15.28 -13.33 -9.01
CA LEU A 48 -16.58 -13.12 -8.36
C LEU A 48 -17.63 -12.51 -9.30
N ALA A 49 -17.23 -11.58 -10.17
CA ALA A 49 -18.11 -10.97 -11.17
C ALA A 49 -18.52 -11.96 -12.28
N GLU A 50 -17.62 -12.87 -12.65
CA GLU A 50 -17.84 -13.92 -13.66
C GLU A 50 -18.72 -15.07 -13.12
N LEU A 51 -18.60 -15.40 -11.83
CA LEU A 51 -19.43 -16.42 -11.17
C LEU A 51 -20.91 -16.03 -11.02
N GLY A 52 -21.32 -14.87 -11.54
CA GLY A 52 -22.73 -14.51 -11.66
C GLY A 52 -23.46 -14.39 -10.32
N SER A 53 -22.73 -14.10 -9.22
CA SER A 53 -23.35 -13.80 -7.93
C SER A 53 -24.28 -12.59 -8.11
N SER A 54 -25.57 -12.90 -8.25
CA SER A 54 -26.65 -11.98 -8.63
C SER A 54 -26.80 -10.91 -7.55
N GLY A 55 -26.11 -9.79 -7.73
CA GLY A 55 -26.06 -8.67 -6.79
C GLY A 55 -24.75 -7.91 -6.81
N TRP A 56 -23.67 -8.50 -7.36
CA TRP A 56 -22.44 -7.76 -7.63
C TRP A 56 -22.57 -7.01 -8.95
N ASP A 57 -22.65 -5.68 -8.86
CA ASP A 57 -22.63 -4.81 -10.03
C ASP A 57 -21.27 -4.98 -10.75
N LYS A 58 -21.31 -5.41 -12.01
CA LYS A 58 -20.12 -5.62 -12.85
C LYS A 58 -19.38 -4.32 -13.19
N THR A 59 -19.95 -3.17 -12.83
CA THR A 59 -19.30 -1.85 -12.87
C THR A 59 -18.56 -1.51 -11.57
N VAL A 60 -18.68 -2.34 -10.51
CA VAL A 60 -17.82 -2.25 -9.32
C VAL A 60 -16.42 -2.59 -9.79
N ARG A 61 -15.66 -1.52 -10.01
CA ARG A 61 -14.24 -1.58 -10.30
C ARG A 61 -13.58 -2.45 -9.23
N SER A 62 -12.55 -3.18 -9.64
CA SER A 62 -11.48 -3.62 -8.74
C SER A 62 -11.33 -2.69 -7.53
N ALA A 63 -11.27 -3.22 -6.31
CA ALA A 63 -11.17 -2.52 -5.02
C ALA A 63 -10.81 -1.04 -5.21
N ASP A 64 -11.71 -0.13 -4.83
CA ASP A 64 -11.57 1.31 -5.11
C ASP A 64 -10.17 1.84 -4.72
N TYR A 65 -9.60 1.24 -3.67
CA TYR A 65 -8.24 1.49 -3.20
C TYR A 65 -7.66 0.29 -2.43
N LEU A 66 -6.34 0.35 -2.26
CA LEU A 66 -5.50 -0.59 -1.53
C LEU A 66 -5.02 0.07 -0.25
N ALA A 67 -4.87 -0.74 0.81
CA ALA A 67 -4.07 -0.40 1.97
C ALA A 67 -2.81 -1.27 1.94
N LEU A 68 -1.67 -0.68 1.57
CA LEU A 68 -0.36 -1.31 1.68
C LEU A 68 0.07 -1.16 3.13
N HIS A 69 0.14 -2.26 3.89
CA HIS A 69 0.21 -2.22 5.35
C HIS A 69 1.20 -3.25 5.91
N ASP A 70 2.13 -2.79 6.74
CA ASP A 70 3.05 -3.64 7.49
C ASP A 70 2.32 -4.36 8.62
N VAL A 71 2.40 -5.69 8.69
CA VAL A 71 1.58 -6.48 9.64
C VAL A 71 1.87 -6.19 11.11
N ASP A 72 3.06 -5.66 11.41
CA ASP A 72 3.53 -5.35 12.76
C ASP A 72 3.14 -3.93 13.24
N LEU A 73 2.57 -3.09 12.38
CA LEU A 73 2.12 -1.73 12.71
C LEU A 73 0.62 -1.66 13.01
N LEU A 74 0.21 -2.26 14.12
CA LEU A 74 -1.19 -2.24 14.54
C LEU A 74 -1.66 -0.82 14.93
N PRO A 75 -2.84 -0.37 14.46
CA PRO A 75 -3.38 0.92 14.84
C PRO A 75 -3.71 0.97 16.33
N ALA A 76 -2.98 1.80 17.08
CA ALA A 76 -3.25 2.03 18.50
C ALA A 76 -4.33 3.09 18.73
N ASP A 77 -4.46 4.06 17.80
CA ASP A 77 -5.47 5.10 17.86
C ASP A 77 -6.75 4.65 17.12
N PRO A 78 -7.90 4.52 17.80
CA PRO A 78 -9.16 4.17 17.15
C PRO A 78 -9.67 5.24 16.18
N GLN A 79 -9.11 6.46 16.20
CA GLN A 79 -9.42 7.52 15.24
C GLN A 79 -8.68 7.34 13.91
N LEU A 80 -7.71 6.43 13.80
CA LEU A 80 -7.00 6.18 12.56
C LEU A 80 -7.93 5.55 11.52
N ASN A 81 -8.28 6.33 10.50
CA ASN A 81 -9.28 5.95 9.52
C ASN A 81 -8.65 5.31 8.28
N TYR A 82 -8.91 4.02 8.09
CA TYR A 82 -8.51 3.28 6.89
C TYR A 82 -9.44 3.50 5.69
N SER A 83 -10.54 4.23 5.88
CA SER A 83 -11.43 4.57 4.79
C SER A 83 -10.75 5.53 3.83
N TRP A 84 -10.92 5.29 2.53
CA TRP A 84 -10.52 6.27 1.53
C TRP A 84 -11.18 7.63 1.82
N PRO A 85 -10.41 8.73 1.84
CA PRO A 85 -10.95 10.05 2.12
C PRO A 85 -11.91 10.45 0.99
N LEU A 86 -13.21 10.53 1.30
CA LEU A 86 -14.24 11.09 0.43
C LEU A 86 -14.19 12.62 0.52
N ILE A 87 -13.11 13.25 0.07
CA ILE A 87 -13.08 14.73 0.01
C ILE A 87 -13.91 15.17 -1.19
N THR A 88 -15.05 15.82 -0.94
CA THR A 88 -15.85 16.49 -1.98
C THR A 88 -15.24 17.85 -2.31
N PRO A 89 -15.23 18.28 -3.59
CA PRO A 89 -14.69 19.57 -3.96
C PRO A 89 -15.73 20.66 -3.65
N ASN A 90 -15.76 21.18 -2.42
CA ASN A 90 -16.72 22.22 -2.02
C ASN A 90 -16.12 23.44 -1.31
N ASP A 91 -14.80 23.51 -1.21
CA ASP A 91 -14.06 24.67 -0.77
C ASP A 91 -13.13 25.07 -1.91
N GLY A 92 -13.38 26.23 -2.51
CA GLY A 92 -12.66 26.79 -3.68
C GLY A 92 -11.19 27.11 -3.45
N GLU A 93 -10.53 26.44 -2.51
CA GLU A 93 -9.10 26.38 -2.37
C GLU A 93 -8.67 24.95 -2.67
N ALA A 94 -7.59 24.77 -3.43
CA ALA A 94 -6.93 23.48 -3.56
C ALA A 94 -6.29 23.09 -2.20
N GLY A 95 -7.13 22.80 -1.21
CA GLY A 95 -6.79 22.32 0.12
C GLY A 95 -6.31 20.88 0.05
N HIS A 96 -5.06 20.71 -0.40
CA HIS A 96 -4.15 19.58 -0.17
C HIS A 96 -4.68 18.13 -0.16
N GLY A 97 -5.81 17.86 -0.82
CA GLY A 97 -6.40 16.53 -0.90
C GLY A 97 -7.45 16.40 -2.00
N GLY A 98 -7.11 16.86 -3.20
CA GLY A 98 -7.95 16.60 -4.36
C GLY A 98 -8.09 15.09 -4.59
N TRP A 99 -9.27 14.68 -5.06
CA TRP A 99 -9.53 13.37 -5.65
C TRP A 99 -8.29 12.87 -6.40
N GLY A 100 -7.64 11.82 -5.88
CA GLY A 100 -6.51 11.21 -6.57
C GLY A 100 -5.12 11.55 -6.03
N SER A 101 -4.94 11.69 -4.72
CA SER A 101 -3.60 11.63 -4.08
C SER A 101 -3.52 10.49 -3.05
N PRO A 102 -2.45 9.67 -3.02
CA PRO A 102 -2.28 8.63 -2.00
C PRO A 102 -2.22 9.22 -0.58
N LEU A 103 -2.82 8.52 0.40
CA LEU A 103 -2.84 8.92 1.81
C LEU A 103 -1.92 8.02 2.64
N HIS A 104 -0.90 8.61 3.25
CA HIS A 104 0.04 7.95 4.14
C HIS A 104 -0.43 8.09 5.59
N LEU A 105 -0.83 6.97 6.20
CA LEU A 105 -1.45 6.92 7.54
C LEU A 105 -0.45 6.89 8.69
N ILE A 106 0.82 6.53 8.42
CA ILE A 106 1.89 6.53 9.44
C ILE A 106 3.06 7.41 8.95
N PRO A 107 2.86 8.73 8.82
CA PRO A 107 3.93 9.65 8.50
C PRO A 107 5.09 9.55 9.48
N HIS A 108 6.27 10.00 9.04
CA HIS A 108 7.52 9.83 9.80
C HIS A 108 7.34 10.23 11.28
N TYR A 109 6.71 11.38 11.56
CA TYR A 109 6.51 11.88 12.93
C TYR A 109 5.67 10.98 13.84
N LEU A 110 4.92 10.00 13.31
CA LEU A 110 4.21 8.98 14.07
C LEU A 110 4.97 7.64 14.14
N HIS A 111 5.97 7.41 13.26
CA HIS A 111 6.66 6.13 13.19
C HIS A 111 7.68 5.95 14.34
N PRO A 112 7.62 4.87 15.13
CA PRO A 112 8.46 4.70 16.31
C PRO A 112 9.96 4.67 15.98
N ARG A 113 10.35 4.07 14.84
CA ARG A 113 11.77 3.89 14.45
C ARG A 113 12.29 4.90 13.43
N TYR A 114 11.42 5.54 12.64
CA TYR A 114 11.82 6.28 11.44
C TYR A 114 11.43 7.77 11.50
N HIS A 115 11.17 8.29 12.71
CA HIS A 115 10.70 9.66 12.93
C HIS A 115 11.61 10.78 12.41
N PHE A 116 12.91 10.50 12.27
CA PHE A 116 13.90 11.43 11.73
C PHE A 116 13.92 11.47 10.18
N TYR A 117 13.30 10.51 9.50
CA TYR A 117 13.35 10.40 8.05
C TYR A 117 12.16 11.08 7.37
N ARG A 118 12.32 12.35 7.00
CA ARG A 118 11.25 13.21 6.43
C ARG A 118 10.61 12.68 5.14
N HIS A 119 11.27 11.77 4.43
CA HIS A 119 10.77 11.21 3.17
C HIS A 119 10.18 9.81 3.32
N TYR A 120 10.04 9.32 4.56
CA TYR A 120 9.43 8.02 4.87
C TYR A 120 8.03 7.87 4.26
N LEU A 121 7.80 6.72 3.60
CA LEU A 121 6.52 6.31 3.00
C LEU A 121 6.16 4.85 3.39
N GLY A 122 6.90 4.24 4.31
CA GLY A 122 6.66 2.86 4.73
C GLY A 122 5.47 2.73 5.67
N GLY A 123 5.28 1.55 6.27
CA GLY A 123 4.22 1.35 7.23
C GLY A 123 2.87 1.19 6.56
N VAL A 124 2.11 2.28 6.43
CA VAL A 124 0.73 2.21 5.92
C VAL A 124 0.42 3.31 4.89
N LEU A 125 0.22 2.90 3.63
CA LEU A 125 -0.17 3.76 2.52
C LEU A 125 -1.50 3.31 1.92
N LEU A 126 -2.47 4.23 1.88
CA LEU A 126 -3.68 4.09 1.07
C LEU A 126 -3.44 4.64 -0.32
N ILE A 127 -3.72 3.86 -1.35
CA ILE A 127 -3.54 4.23 -2.76
C ILE A 127 -4.67 3.64 -3.61
N THR A 128 -5.25 4.39 -4.54
CA THR A 128 -6.29 3.83 -5.41
C THR A 128 -5.70 2.75 -6.33
N THR A 129 -6.53 1.81 -6.78
CA THR A 129 -6.11 0.83 -7.78
C THR A 129 -5.56 1.53 -9.04
N ASP A 130 -6.25 2.56 -9.52
CA ASP A 130 -5.83 3.34 -10.70
C ASP A 130 -4.46 4.01 -10.49
N GLN A 131 -4.20 4.57 -9.31
CA GLN A 131 -2.91 5.17 -8.98
C GLN A 131 -1.80 4.12 -8.88
N PHE A 132 -2.09 2.97 -8.26
CA PHE A 132 -1.10 1.89 -8.14
C PHE A 132 -0.71 1.34 -9.51
N ILE A 133 -1.68 1.23 -10.43
CA ILE A 133 -1.44 0.91 -11.85
C ILE A 133 -0.64 2.02 -12.53
N GLN A 134 -1.01 3.30 -12.32
CA GLN A 134 -0.35 4.46 -12.92
C GLN A 134 1.14 4.52 -12.57
N VAL A 135 1.52 4.13 -11.35
CA VAL A 135 2.93 4.08 -10.91
C VAL A 135 3.61 2.74 -11.20
N ASN A 136 2.95 1.82 -11.89
CA ASN A 136 3.44 0.47 -12.18
C ASN A 136 3.83 -0.32 -10.92
N GLY A 137 3.02 -0.21 -9.86
CA GLY A 137 3.23 -0.88 -8.58
C GLY A 137 4.57 -0.57 -7.91
N MET A 138 4.97 -1.44 -6.99
CA MET A 138 6.28 -1.38 -6.31
C MET A 138 7.37 -2.04 -7.15
N SER A 139 8.64 -1.73 -6.88
CA SER A 139 9.75 -2.47 -7.50
C SER A 139 9.91 -3.86 -6.90
N ASP A 140 10.18 -4.84 -7.76
CA ASP A 140 10.51 -6.24 -7.44
C ASP A 140 12.03 -6.46 -7.24
N ARG A 141 12.84 -5.40 -7.28
CA ARG A 141 14.30 -5.48 -7.24
C ARG A 141 14.90 -5.37 -5.84
N PHE A 142 14.10 -4.98 -4.85
CA PHE A 142 14.54 -4.79 -3.47
C PHE A 142 14.34 -6.06 -2.66
N TRP A 143 15.42 -6.84 -2.54
CA TRP A 143 15.49 -8.04 -1.71
C TRP A 143 16.19 -7.70 -0.40
N GLY A 144 15.53 -7.91 0.74
CA GLY A 144 15.97 -7.46 2.07
C GLY A 144 15.41 -6.09 2.45
N TRP A 145 15.87 -5.56 3.59
CA TRP A 145 15.36 -4.31 4.16
C TRP A 145 15.77 -3.06 3.35
N GLY A 146 14.77 -2.27 2.96
CA GLY A 146 14.89 -0.85 2.63
C GLY A 146 14.90 -0.48 1.14
N ARG A 147 14.57 0.80 0.91
CA ARG A 147 14.55 1.56 -0.38
C ARG A 147 13.41 1.26 -1.34
N GLU A 148 12.59 0.24 -1.10
CA GLU A 148 11.43 -0.04 -1.93
C GLU A 148 10.35 1.04 -1.79
N ASP A 149 10.11 1.53 -0.57
CA ASP A 149 9.16 2.62 -0.32
C ASP A 149 9.66 3.97 -0.86
N ASP A 150 10.98 4.20 -0.81
CA ASP A 150 11.60 5.39 -1.40
C ASP A 150 11.43 5.42 -2.92
N GLU A 151 11.59 4.26 -3.56
CA GLU A 151 11.41 4.11 -4.99
C GLU A 151 9.95 4.30 -5.39
N LEU A 152 9.01 3.70 -4.65
CA LEU A 152 7.57 3.93 -4.84
C LEU A 152 7.23 5.42 -4.70
N ARG A 153 7.77 6.11 -3.69
CA ARG A 153 7.59 7.55 -3.50
C ARG A 153 8.05 8.34 -4.71
N LEU A 154 9.21 8.00 -5.29
CA LEU A 154 9.70 8.65 -6.50
C LEU A 154 8.79 8.41 -7.70
N ARG A 155 8.19 7.21 -7.84
CA ARG A 155 7.22 6.93 -8.91
C ARG A 155 5.94 7.74 -8.76
N ILE A 156 5.40 7.84 -7.54
CA ILE A 156 4.23 8.67 -7.22
C ILE A 156 4.48 10.13 -7.62
N LEU A 157 5.63 10.70 -7.23
CA LEU A 157 5.99 12.07 -7.59
C LEU A 157 6.16 12.25 -9.10
N LYS A 158 6.80 11.30 -9.80
CA LYS A 158 6.93 11.32 -11.26
C LYS A 158 5.60 11.21 -12.00
N ALA A 159 4.61 10.58 -11.39
CA ALA A 159 3.24 10.51 -11.90
C ALA A 159 2.42 11.78 -11.61
N ASN A 160 3.05 12.85 -11.09
CA ASN A 160 2.41 14.10 -10.67
C ASN A 160 1.35 13.91 -9.57
N LEU A 161 1.50 12.87 -8.75
CA LEU A 161 0.67 12.65 -7.58
C LEU A 161 1.38 13.21 -6.35
N LYS A 162 0.63 13.82 -5.43
CA LYS A 162 1.13 14.26 -4.14
C LYS A 162 0.79 13.21 -3.08
N VAL A 163 1.71 12.92 -2.16
CA VAL A 163 1.38 12.13 -0.97
C VAL A 163 0.81 13.06 0.09
N ILE A 164 -0.32 12.67 0.67
CA ILE A 164 -0.97 13.33 1.80
C ILE A 164 -0.62 12.54 3.06
N HIS A 165 -0.50 13.21 4.19
CA HIS A 165 -0.24 12.60 5.48
C HIS A 165 -1.43 12.83 6.40
N SER A 166 -1.81 11.80 7.18
CA SER A 166 -2.84 11.91 8.23
C SER A 166 -2.45 12.85 9.36
#